data_AF-A0A7V6TMY6-F1
#
_entry.id   AF-A0A7V6TMY6-F1
#
_cell.length_a   1.000
_cell.length_b   1.000
_cell.length_c   1.000
_cell.angle_alpha   90.00
_cell.angle_beta   90.00
_cell.angle_gamma   90.00
#
_symmetry.space_group_name_H-M   'P 1'
#
loop_
_entity.id
_entity.type
_entity.pdbx_description
1 polymer ?
#
loop_
_entity_poly.entity_id
_entity_poly.type
_entity_poly.pdbx_seq_one_letter_code
_entity_poly.pdbx_strand_id
1 'polypeptide(L)'
;MGRNRGFTLIELIITLGLIGIFLSMAFSPFIFSYKNFSNQNTNAADIAVARRAMDYLVREIRKSDSIEVGKGDAGGGFAKELIIDGCTYEIIDRSLCKDGEEFIKGIDELRVREIMDEDEGIGMEINIVIKNGKGEDYILSSTVYIRGGGEQFVEDD
;
A
#
# COMPACT_ATOMS: atom_id res chain seq x y z
N MET A 1 -1.64 53.26 -51.58
CA MET A 1 -1.94 51.83 -51.83
C MET A 1 -2.08 51.15 -50.48
N GLY A 2 -3.28 50.64 -50.17
CA GLY A 2 -3.58 49.94 -48.92
C GLY A 2 -5.08 49.68 -48.84
N ARG A 3 -5.53 48.54 -49.37
CA ARG A 3 -6.95 48.12 -49.26
C ARG A 3 -7.16 47.59 -47.84
N ASN A 4 -7.76 48.41 -46.98
CA ASN A 4 -8.28 47.99 -45.68
C ASN A 4 -9.48 47.05 -45.93
N ARG A 5 -9.24 45.73 -45.89
CA ARG A 5 -10.31 44.73 -45.88
C ARG A 5 -10.76 44.55 -44.43
N GLY A 6 -11.99 44.94 -44.10
CA GLY A 6 -12.59 44.66 -42.80
C GLY A 6 -13.03 43.20 -42.70
N PHE A 7 -13.11 42.68 -41.47
CA PHE A 7 -13.65 41.35 -41.20
C PHE A 7 -15.16 41.33 -41.43
N THR A 8 -15.66 40.30 -42.09
CA THR A 8 -17.10 40.08 -42.22
C THR A 8 -17.64 39.36 -40.99
N LEU A 9 -18.89 39.65 -40.63
CA LEU A 9 -19.56 39.01 -39.47
C LEU A 9 -19.61 37.48 -39.59
N ILE A 10 -19.79 36.97 -40.82
CA ILE A 10 -19.85 35.53 -41.09
C ILE A 10 -18.48 34.86 -40.85
N GLU A 11 -17.39 35.52 -41.22
CA GLU A 11 -16.01 35.03 -41.03
C GLU A 11 -15.65 34.96 -39.55
N LEU A 12 -16.14 35.91 -38.75
CA LEU A 12 -16.00 35.88 -37.29
C LEU A 12 -16.74 34.68 -36.67
N ILE A 13 -17.97 34.40 -37.11
CA ILE A 13 -18.77 33.28 -36.57
C ILE A 13 -18.12 31.93 -36.92
N ILE A 14 -17.66 31.78 -38.17
CA ILE A 14 -17.01 30.54 -38.63
C ILE A 14 -15.70 30.31 -37.86
N THR A 15 -14.89 31.36 -37.66
CA THR A 15 -13.62 31.25 -36.91
C THR A 15 -13.85 30.94 -35.44
N LEU A 16 -14.83 31.54 -34.77
CA LEU A 16 -15.19 31.19 -33.39
C LEU A 16 -15.67 29.74 -33.26
N GLY A 17 -16.48 29.26 -34.21
CA GLY A 17 -16.93 27.87 -34.23
C GLY A 17 -15.77 26.88 -34.39
N LEU A 18 -14.82 27.18 -35.28
CA LEU A 18 -13.63 26.36 -35.48
C LEU A 18 -12.70 26.37 -34.26
N ILE A 19 -12.53 27.51 -33.60
CA ILE A 19 -11.74 27.63 -32.36
C ILE A 19 -12.37 26.77 -31.25
N GLY A 20 -13.70 26.77 -31.11
CA GLY A 20 -14.41 25.93 -30.13
C GLY A 20 -14.16 24.43 -30.34
N ILE A 21 -14.24 23.97 -31.60
CA ILE A 21 -13.94 22.57 -31.95
C ILE A 21 -12.47 22.25 -31.66
N PHE A 22 -11.54 23.12 -32.05
CA PHE A 22 -10.11 22.93 -31.82
C PHE A 22 -9.76 22.86 -30.34
N LEU A 23 -10.31 23.75 -29.52
CA LEU A 23 -10.10 23.75 -28.07
C LEU A 23 -10.65 22.46 -27.43
N SER A 24 -11.82 21.99 -27.86
CA SER A 24 -12.40 20.75 -27.32
C SER A 24 -11.51 19.52 -27.53
N MET A 25 -10.87 19.41 -28.70
CA MET A 25 -9.90 18.34 -28.98
C MET A 25 -8.59 18.54 -28.22
N ALA A 26 -8.13 19.79 -28.08
CA ALA A 26 -6.88 20.09 -27.41
C ALA A 26 -6.94 19.82 -25.90
N PHE A 27 -8.08 20.07 -25.23
CA PHE A 27 -8.21 19.93 -23.77
C PHE A 27 -8.45 18.49 -23.27
N SER A 28 -8.95 17.60 -24.12
CA SER A 28 -9.19 16.18 -23.79
C SER A 28 -7.96 15.46 -23.22
N PRO A 29 -6.77 15.50 -23.87
CA PRO A 29 -5.58 14.82 -23.35
C PRO A 29 -5.04 15.43 -22.05
N PHE A 30 -5.27 16.72 -21.77
CA PHE A 30 -4.80 17.37 -20.54
C PHE A 30 -5.55 16.88 -19.29
N ILE A 31 -6.87 16.77 -19.36
CA ILE A 31 -7.69 16.28 -18.24
C ILE A 31 -7.37 14.81 -17.96
N PHE A 32 -7.21 14.00 -19.02
CA PHE A 32 -6.86 12.58 -18.88
C PHE A 32 -5.47 12.40 -18.27
N SER A 33 -4.48 13.18 -18.71
CA SER A 33 -3.11 13.12 -18.19
C SER A 33 -3.04 13.51 -16.71
N TYR A 34 -3.74 14.56 -16.29
CA TYR A 34 -3.75 15.00 -14.90
C TYR A 34 -4.35 13.94 -13.96
N LYS A 35 -5.49 13.34 -14.37
CA LYS A 35 -6.16 12.29 -13.60
C LYS A 35 -5.28 11.04 -13.48
N ASN A 36 -4.61 10.64 -14.57
CA ASN A 36 -3.71 9.50 -14.54
C ASN A 36 -2.46 9.75 -13.71
N PHE A 37 -1.88 10.96 -13.76
CA PHE A 37 -0.72 11.30 -12.96
C PHE A 37 -1.04 11.31 -11.46
N SER A 38 -2.17 11.92 -11.08
CA SER A 38 -2.61 11.94 -9.69
C SER A 38 -2.83 10.53 -9.13
N ASN A 39 -3.53 9.66 -9.87
CA ASN A 39 -3.80 8.29 -9.43
C ASN A 39 -2.54 7.42 -9.35
N GLN A 40 -1.59 7.61 -10.26
CA GLN A 40 -0.31 6.88 -10.21
C GLN A 40 0.53 7.32 -9.01
N ASN A 41 0.54 8.62 -8.69
CA ASN A 41 1.31 9.15 -7.59
C ASN A 41 0.77 8.70 -6.22
N THR A 42 -0.56 8.64 -6.05
CA THR A 42 -1.17 8.13 -4.80
C THR A 42 -0.85 6.65 -4.60
N ASN A 43 -1.02 5.83 -5.65
CA ASN A 43 -0.72 4.39 -5.55
C ASN A 43 0.77 4.12 -5.24
N ALA A 44 1.68 4.91 -5.81
CA ALA A 44 3.12 4.76 -5.53
C ALA A 44 3.47 5.14 -4.08
N ALA A 45 2.84 6.20 -3.55
CA ALA A 45 3.03 6.60 -2.15
C ALA A 45 2.52 5.54 -1.18
N ASP A 46 1.32 5.01 -1.44
CA ASP A 46 0.69 3.96 -0.64
C ASP A 46 1.55 2.68 -0.61
N ILE A 47 2.04 2.22 -1.76
CA ILE A 47 2.93 1.05 -1.83
C ILE A 47 4.24 1.30 -1.07
N ALA A 48 4.80 2.51 -1.13
CA ALA A 48 6.01 2.85 -0.40
C ALA A 48 5.80 2.80 1.13
N VAL A 49 4.62 3.21 1.60
CA VAL A 49 4.21 3.09 3.01
C VAL A 49 4.12 1.62 3.43
N ALA A 50 3.41 0.78 2.67
CA ALA A 50 3.33 -0.66 2.94
C ALA A 50 4.72 -1.30 3.04
N ARG A 51 5.61 -0.98 2.10
CA ARG A 51 6.98 -1.51 2.09
C ARG A 51 7.75 -1.09 3.33
N ARG A 52 7.69 0.18 3.72
CA ARG A 52 8.37 0.66 4.95
C ARG A 52 7.89 -0.07 6.19
N ALA A 53 6.58 -0.29 6.31
CA ALA A 53 6.02 -1.03 7.44
C ALA A 53 6.42 -2.51 7.42
N MET A 54 6.40 -3.15 6.26
CA MET A 54 6.86 -4.53 6.11
C MET A 54 8.35 -4.66 6.48
N ASP A 55 9.21 -3.82 5.91
CA ASP A 55 10.64 -3.80 6.19
C ASP A 55 10.93 -3.54 7.67
N TYR A 56 10.11 -2.70 8.32
CA TYR A 56 10.20 -2.47 9.75
C TYR A 56 9.86 -3.74 10.54
N LEU A 57 8.67 -4.32 10.30
CA LEU A 57 8.20 -5.51 11.04
C LEU A 57 9.13 -6.71 10.84
N VAL A 58 9.54 -6.98 9.61
CA VAL A 58 10.48 -8.06 9.29
C VAL A 58 11.81 -7.86 10.02
N ARG A 59 12.30 -6.63 10.10
CA ARG A 59 13.54 -6.32 10.83
C ARG A 59 13.36 -6.52 12.33
N GLU A 60 12.22 -6.13 12.88
CA GLU A 60 11.94 -6.29 14.31
C GLU A 60 11.86 -7.78 14.68
N ILE A 61 11.13 -8.57 13.89
CA ILE A 61 11.04 -10.03 14.02
C ILE A 61 12.41 -10.70 13.94
N ARG A 62 13.29 -10.24 13.03
CA ARG A 62 14.64 -10.81 12.92
C ARG A 62 15.57 -10.48 14.09
N LYS A 63 15.23 -9.45 14.87
CA LYS A 63 16.04 -8.99 16.00
C LYS A 63 15.46 -9.42 17.35
N SER A 64 14.20 -9.86 17.35
CA SER A 64 13.46 -10.16 18.57
C SER A 64 13.79 -11.53 19.11
N ASP A 65 13.73 -11.63 20.43
CA ASP A 65 13.89 -12.89 21.15
C ASP A 65 12.56 -13.66 21.24
N SER A 66 11.44 -12.94 21.19
CA SER A 66 10.10 -13.51 21.29
C SER A 66 9.13 -12.89 20.28
N ILE A 67 8.37 -13.75 19.62
CA ILE A 67 7.35 -13.36 18.64
C ILE A 67 6.12 -14.20 18.90
N GLU A 68 4.96 -13.54 18.98
CA GLU A 68 3.68 -14.20 19.17
C GLU A 68 2.64 -13.64 18.20
N VAL A 69 1.77 -14.52 17.72
CA VAL A 69 0.56 -14.11 17.00
C VAL A 69 -0.47 -13.65 18.03
N GLY A 70 -0.88 -12.38 17.96
CA GLY A 70 -1.83 -11.80 18.89
C GLY A 70 -3.29 -12.16 18.57
N LYS A 71 -4.22 -11.34 19.05
CA LYS A 71 -5.66 -11.60 18.94
C LYS A 71 -6.28 -11.02 17.67
N GLY A 72 -7.54 -11.40 17.47
CA GLY A 72 -8.42 -10.86 16.43
C GLY A 72 -8.31 -11.62 15.12
N ASP A 73 -9.43 -12.04 14.55
CA ASP A 73 -9.47 -12.80 13.30
C ASP A 73 -9.48 -11.84 12.09
N ALA A 74 -8.52 -12.05 11.18
CA ALA A 74 -8.45 -11.42 9.86
C ALA A 74 -8.99 -12.34 8.75
N GLY A 75 -9.49 -13.52 9.11
CA GLY A 75 -9.97 -14.55 8.20
C GLY A 75 -8.84 -15.42 7.65
N GLY A 76 -9.16 -16.64 7.20
CA GLY A 76 -8.19 -17.53 6.55
C GLY A 76 -7.07 -18.04 7.47
N GLY A 77 -7.27 -18.00 8.79
CA GLY A 77 -6.27 -18.40 9.78
C GLY A 77 -5.24 -17.32 10.11
N PHE A 78 -5.50 -16.06 9.73
CA PHE A 78 -4.67 -14.92 10.09
C PHE A 78 -5.22 -14.17 11.30
N ALA A 79 -4.33 -13.67 12.14
CA ALA A 79 -4.64 -12.72 13.20
C ALA A 79 -4.40 -11.27 12.77
N LYS A 80 -4.95 -10.30 13.52
CA LYS A 80 -4.79 -8.85 13.27
C LYS A 80 -3.67 -8.20 14.08
N GLU A 81 -3.19 -8.91 15.08
CA GLU A 81 -2.21 -8.42 16.05
C GLU A 81 -0.94 -9.25 15.97
N LEU A 82 0.20 -8.59 16.11
CA LEU A 82 1.52 -9.19 16.19
C LEU A 82 2.21 -8.68 17.44
N ILE A 83 2.74 -9.57 18.26
CA ILE A 83 3.44 -9.22 19.49
C ILE A 83 4.92 -9.55 19.28
N ILE A 84 5.79 -8.57 19.48
CA ILE A 84 7.24 -8.73 19.33
C ILE A 84 7.89 -8.19 20.60
N ASP A 85 8.61 -9.04 21.33
CA ASP A 85 9.26 -8.69 22.62
C ASP A 85 8.30 -7.98 23.60
N GLY A 86 7.05 -8.46 23.66
CA GLY A 86 5.99 -7.90 24.49
C GLY A 86 5.38 -6.58 23.99
N CYS A 87 5.86 -6.02 22.88
CA CYS A 87 5.25 -4.87 22.22
C CYS A 87 4.14 -5.32 21.27
N THR A 88 2.95 -4.76 21.37
CA THR A 88 1.80 -5.06 20.51
C THR A 88 1.81 -4.17 19.27
N TYR A 89 1.72 -4.80 18.10
CA TYR A 89 1.57 -4.17 16.80
C TYR A 89 0.19 -4.47 16.24
N GLU A 90 -0.58 -3.43 15.97
CA GLU A 90 -1.94 -3.54 15.43
C GLU A 90 -2.29 -2.36 14.51
N ILE A 91 -3.35 -2.50 13.72
CA ILE A 91 -3.86 -1.40 12.90
C ILE A 91 -5.03 -0.73 13.61
N ILE A 92 -4.89 0.56 13.91
CA ILE A 92 -5.96 1.43 14.42
C ILE A 92 -6.09 2.61 13.45
N ASP A 93 -7.31 2.91 12.99
CA ASP A 93 -7.61 4.08 12.14
C ASP A 93 -6.68 4.24 10.92
N ARG A 94 -6.44 3.14 10.20
CA ARG A 94 -5.51 3.06 9.06
C ARG A 94 -4.04 3.35 9.42
N SER A 95 -3.64 3.15 10.66
CA SER A 95 -2.28 3.33 11.11
C SER A 95 -1.78 2.10 11.85
N LEU A 96 -0.56 1.67 11.52
CA LEU A 96 0.20 0.73 12.34
C LEU A 96 0.61 1.44 13.63
N CYS A 97 0.08 0.94 14.73
CA CYS A 97 0.39 1.38 16.08
C CYS A 97 1.32 0.37 16.76
N LYS A 98 2.22 0.88 17.61
CA LYS A 98 3.03 0.09 18.54
C LYS A 98 2.60 0.47 19.95
N ASP A 99 2.07 -0.49 20.71
CA ASP A 99 1.52 -0.27 22.06
C ASP A 99 0.50 0.87 22.12
N GLY A 100 -0.30 1.01 21.06
CA GLY A 100 -1.29 2.08 20.89
C GLY A 100 -0.71 3.42 20.42
N GLU A 101 0.61 3.59 20.33
CA GLU A 101 1.24 4.78 19.75
C GLU A 101 1.29 4.65 18.21
N GLU A 102 0.73 5.65 17.53
CA GLU A 102 0.73 5.70 16.07
C GLU A 102 2.15 5.81 15.51
N PHE A 103 2.54 4.86 14.66
CA PHE A 103 3.89 4.79 14.11
C PHE A 103 3.92 4.98 12.59
N ILE A 104 3.07 4.28 11.83
CA ILE A 104 3.00 4.39 10.35
C ILE A 104 1.55 4.52 9.89
N LYS A 105 1.21 5.63 9.24
CA LYS A 105 -0.12 5.87 8.69
C LYS A 105 -0.27 5.31 7.27
N GLY A 106 -1.51 5.01 6.88
CA GLY A 106 -1.87 4.63 5.52
C GLY A 106 -1.93 3.12 5.26
N ILE A 107 -2.11 2.32 6.30
CA ILE A 107 -2.20 0.86 6.24
C ILE A 107 -3.60 0.43 6.65
N ASP A 108 -4.31 -0.30 5.80
CA ASP A 108 -5.71 -0.67 6.08
C ASP A 108 -5.82 -1.92 6.95
N GLU A 109 -4.90 -2.89 6.80
CA GLU A 109 -4.94 -4.13 7.57
C GLU A 109 -3.55 -4.73 7.77
N LEU A 110 -3.36 -5.36 8.92
CA LEU A 110 -2.25 -6.26 9.22
C LEU A 110 -2.85 -7.65 9.39
N ARG A 111 -2.29 -8.64 8.69
CA ARG A 111 -2.67 -10.03 8.85
C ARG A 111 -1.43 -10.86 9.11
N VAL A 112 -1.41 -11.61 10.21
CA VAL A 112 -0.24 -12.36 10.65
C VAL A 112 -0.61 -13.79 10.96
N ARG A 113 0.24 -14.74 10.57
CA ARG A 113 0.03 -16.15 10.80
C ARG A 113 1.36 -16.83 11.08
N GLU A 114 1.35 -17.73 12.04
CA GLU A 114 2.47 -18.65 12.27
C GLU A 114 2.41 -19.76 11.21
N ILE A 115 3.58 -20.09 10.66
CA ILE A 115 3.77 -21.20 9.75
C ILE A 115 4.85 -22.13 10.31
N MET A 116 4.72 -23.42 10.03
CA MET A 116 5.71 -24.41 10.44
C MET A 116 6.22 -25.10 9.19
N ASP A 117 7.54 -25.10 9.03
CA ASP A 117 8.25 -25.72 7.93
C ASP A 117 9.13 -26.85 8.48
N GLU A 118 9.12 -28.00 7.82
CA GLU A 118 9.86 -29.19 8.28
C GLU A 118 11.38 -28.95 8.24
N ASP A 119 11.87 -28.13 7.30
CA ASP A 119 13.30 -27.87 7.11
C ASP A 119 13.75 -26.57 7.79
N GLU A 120 12.90 -25.54 7.80
CA GLU A 120 13.25 -24.21 8.35
C GLU A 120 12.69 -23.93 9.75
N GLY A 121 11.82 -24.80 10.29
CA GLY A 121 11.22 -24.66 11.61
C GLY A 121 10.06 -23.66 11.66
N ILE A 122 9.92 -22.95 12.79
CA ILE A 122 8.83 -21.98 12.99
C ILE A 122 9.13 -20.70 12.19
N GLY A 123 8.16 -20.29 11.39
CA GLY A 123 8.16 -19.04 10.65
C GLY A 123 6.88 -18.24 10.85
N MET A 124 6.91 -17.02 10.34
CA MET A 124 5.84 -16.04 10.44
C MET A 124 5.53 -15.48 9.06
N GLU A 125 4.29 -15.63 8.63
CA GLU A 125 3.74 -14.99 7.43
C GLU A 125 3.04 -13.69 7.83
N ILE A 126 3.41 -12.60 7.17
CA ILE A 126 2.92 -11.25 7.44
C ILE A 126 2.39 -10.66 6.15
N ASN A 127 1.15 -10.19 6.19
CA ASN A 127 0.49 -9.51 5.09
C ASN A 127 0.07 -8.10 5.52
N ILE A 128 0.54 -7.10 4.79
CA ILE A 128 0.06 -5.71 4.90
C ILE A 128 -0.90 -5.46 3.74
N VAL A 129 -2.12 -5.03 4.07
CA VAL A 129 -3.15 -4.71 3.09
C VAL A 129 -3.35 -3.19 3.02
N ILE A 130 -3.35 -2.66 1.80
CA ILE A 130 -3.75 -1.28 1.51
C ILE A 130 -4.85 -1.29 0.45
N LYS A 131 -5.90 -0.52 0.66
CA LYS A 131 -7.00 -0.35 -0.28
C LYS A 131 -6.73 0.85 -1.17
N ASN A 132 -6.70 0.61 -2.48
CA ASN A 132 -6.58 1.70 -3.43
C ASN A 132 -7.87 2.54 -3.50
N GLY A 133 -7.84 3.68 -4.21
CA GLY A 133 -9.01 4.56 -4.36
C GLY A 133 -10.23 3.95 -5.06
N LYS A 134 -10.13 2.72 -5.59
CA LYS A 134 -11.25 1.93 -6.15
C LYS A 134 -11.77 0.85 -5.20
N GLY A 135 -11.14 0.69 -4.02
CA GLY A 135 -11.47 -0.33 -3.04
C GLY A 135 -10.86 -1.70 -3.33
N GLU A 136 -9.88 -1.79 -4.24
CA GLU A 136 -9.14 -3.04 -4.48
C GLU A 136 -8.00 -3.18 -3.47
N ASP A 137 -7.83 -4.38 -2.96
CA ASP A 137 -6.78 -4.72 -2.00
C ASP A 137 -5.42 -4.89 -2.72
N TYR A 138 -4.43 -4.12 -2.28
CA TYR A 138 -3.03 -4.37 -2.53
C TYR A 138 -2.42 -5.06 -1.32
N ILE A 139 -1.96 -6.29 -1.49
CA ILE A 139 -1.40 -7.11 -0.41
C ILE A 139 0.11 -7.25 -0.62
N LEU A 140 0.88 -6.81 0.37
CA LEU A 140 2.31 -7.08 0.45
C LEU A 140 2.53 -8.21 1.46
N SER A 141 3.10 -9.32 1.00
CA SER A 141 3.34 -10.52 1.80
C SER A 141 4.83 -10.73 2.05
N SER A 142 5.20 -11.15 3.26
CA SER A 142 6.54 -11.60 3.59
C SER A 142 6.49 -12.77 4.57
N THR A 143 7.42 -13.71 4.39
CA THR A 143 7.64 -14.83 5.30
C THR A 143 8.98 -14.67 5.97
N VAL A 144 9.01 -14.82 7.29
CA VAL A 144 10.23 -14.72 8.10
C VAL A 144 10.36 -15.96 8.97
N TYR A 145 11.43 -16.73 8.79
CA TYR A 145 11.75 -17.88 9.62
C TYR A 145 12.64 -17.47 10.80
N ILE A 146 12.36 -18.02 11.98
CA ILE A 146 13.05 -17.69 13.23
C ILE A 146 14.23 -18.66 13.38
N ARG A 147 15.45 -18.13 13.34
CA ARG A 147 16.68 -18.93 13.40
C ARG A 147 16.96 -19.32 14.86
N GLY A 148 16.45 -20.48 15.28
CA GLY A 148 16.70 -20.98 16.65
C GLY A 148 15.81 -22.15 17.12
N GLY A 149 14.79 -22.55 16.37
CA GLY A 149 13.90 -23.67 16.75
C GLY A 149 14.43 -25.07 16.44
N GLY A 150 15.71 -25.21 16.04
CA GLY A 150 16.28 -26.46 15.52
C GLY A 150 17.08 -27.30 16.52
N GLU A 151 17.25 -26.89 17.78
CA GLU A 151 18.07 -27.63 18.74
C GLU A 151 17.40 -27.74 20.11
N GLN A 152 16.31 -28.52 20.23
CA GLN A 152 15.94 -29.19 21.48
C GLN A 152 15.15 -30.49 21.22
N PHE A 153 15.68 -31.42 20.43
CA PHE A 153 15.33 -32.84 20.58
C PHE A 153 16.53 -33.73 20.20
N VAL A 154 17.52 -33.78 21.09
CA VAL A 154 18.44 -34.92 21.22
C VAL A 154 18.27 -35.44 22.65
N GLU A 155 17.86 -36.70 22.72
CA GLU A 155 17.83 -37.69 23.83
C GLU A 155 18.02 -37.23 25.28
N ASP A 156 17.12 -37.70 26.15
CA ASP A 156 17.53 -38.46 27.35
C ASP A 156 16.43 -39.45 27.78
N ASP A 157 16.87 -40.70 27.97
CA ASP A 157 16.28 -41.95 28.50
C ASP A 157 15.24 -42.78 27.70
#